data_AF-A0A358SKI5-F1
#
_entry.id   AF-A0A358SKI5-F1
#
_cell.length_a   1.000
_cell.length_b   1.000
_cell.length_c   1.000
_cell.angle_alpha   90.00
_cell.angle_beta   90.00
_cell.angle_gamma   90.00
#
_symmetry.space_group_name_H-M   'P 1'
#
loop_
_entity.id
_entity.type
_entity.pdbx_description
1 polymer ?
#
loop_
_entity_poly.entity_id
_entity_poly.type
_entity_poly.pdbx_seq_one_letter_code
_entity_poly.pdbx_strand_id
1 'polypeptide(L)'
;MAGHGEHVQRSWLAPYPVDVRGVLAVHRRGARDPAFRIDEAGAIWRTSLTPDGPGTLRVTGGPVTGGPVTGGELPARNAGKAATAITATAWGPGAAWLVATMPELLGALDEPSGFSPAHPLLRELARRHEGFRIGRSGRVLEALVPAVLEQKVVGAEAWRAWRLLLLRFGLAAPGPAPAGMRVFPPAATWAALPSWEWH
;
A
#
# COMPACT_ATOMS: atom_id res chain seq x y z
N MET A 1 27.22 0.82 -14.33
CA MET A 1 27.09 -0.30 -13.37
C MET A 1 26.32 0.21 -12.17
N ALA A 2 24.99 0.07 -12.16
CA ALA A 2 24.15 0.61 -11.09
C ALA A 2 24.35 -0.21 -9.82
N GLY A 3 24.84 0.43 -8.76
CA GLY A 3 24.94 -0.17 -7.44
C GLY A 3 23.56 -0.68 -7.02
N HIS A 4 23.44 -1.99 -6.86
CA HIS A 4 22.24 -2.61 -6.31
C HIS A 4 22.25 -2.25 -4.82
N GLY A 5 21.67 -1.09 -4.48
CA GLY A 5 21.53 -0.65 -3.10
C GLY A 5 20.96 -1.80 -2.27
N GLU A 6 21.53 -1.99 -1.09
CA GLU A 6 21.11 -3.03 -0.15
C GLU A 6 19.58 -3.02 -0.02
N HIS A 7 19.00 -4.22 -0.12
CA HIS A 7 17.55 -4.40 -0.14
C HIS A 7 17.16 -5.54 0.77
N VAL A 8 15.95 -5.45 1.30
CA VAL A 8 15.35 -6.52 2.10
C VAL A 8 14.20 -7.10 1.30
N GLN A 9 14.11 -8.42 1.24
CA GLN A 9 13.02 -9.12 0.56
C GLN A 9 12.28 -10.03 1.53
N ARG A 10 10.96 -10.12 1.36
CA ARG A 10 10.10 -11.07 2.07
C ARG A 10 9.08 -11.68 1.12
N SER A 11 8.91 -12.99 1.25
CA SER A 11 7.79 -13.72 0.66
C SER A 11 6.74 -14.01 1.73
N TRP A 12 5.47 -13.84 1.40
CA TRP A 12 4.32 -14.16 2.25
C TRP A 12 3.31 -14.98 1.46
N LEU A 13 2.95 -16.13 2.03
CA LEU A 13 1.86 -16.95 1.52
C LEU A 13 0.60 -16.64 2.33
N ALA A 14 -0.31 -15.87 1.74
CA ALA A 14 -1.63 -15.66 2.31
C ALA A 14 -2.47 -16.91 2.04
N PRO A 15 -3.03 -17.57 3.07
CA PRO A 15 -3.81 -18.81 2.89
C PRO A 15 -5.24 -18.54 2.37
N TYR A 16 -5.42 -17.43 1.68
CA TYR A 16 -6.68 -16.95 1.10
C TYR A 16 -6.38 -16.02 -0.07
N PRO A 17 -7.41 -15.71 -0.90
CA PRO A 17 -7.28 -14.74 -1.97
C PRO A 17 -6.97 -13.35 -1.40
N VAL A 18 -6.02 -12.65 -2.03
CA VAL A 18 -5.69 -11.25 -1.77
C VAL A 18 -5.59 -10.52 -3.10
N ASP A 19 -6.49 -9.56 -3.34
CA ASP A 19 -6.39 -8.61 -4.44
C ASP A 19 -5.37 -7.53 -4.07
N VAL A 20 -4.08 -7.84 -4.26
CA VAL A 20 -2.97 -6.94 -3.92
C VAL A 20 -3.17 -5.55 -4.53
N ARG A 21 -3.70 -5.48 -5.75
CA ARG A 21 -3.95 -4.21 -6.44
C ARG A 21 -5.12 -3.45 -5.84
N GLY A 22 -6.26 -4.10 -5.64
CA GLY A 22 -7.43 -3.49 -5.02
C GLY A 22 -7.14 -2.98 -3.61
N VAL A 23 -6.44 -3.79 -2.80
CA VAL A 23 -6.11 -3.46 -1.41
C VAL A 23 -5.17 -2.25 -1.35
N LEU A 24 -4.12 -2.19 -2.18
CA LEU A 24 -3.16 -1.08 -2.15
C LEU A 24 -3.65 0.17 -2.89
N ALA A 25 -4.61 0.05 -3.82
CA ALA A 25 -5.11 1.17 -4.62
C ALA A 25 -5.69 2.32 -3.77
N VAL A 26 -6.21 2.02 -2.57
CA VAL A 26 -6.75 3.02 -1.64
C VAL A 26 -5.70 4.03 -1.15
N HIS A 27 -4.41 3.71 -1.29
CA HIS A 27 -3.30 4.60 -0.94
C HIS A 27 -2.85 5.51 -2.10
N ARG A 28 -3.38 5.31 -3.31
CA ARG A 28 -3.02 6.10 -4.48
C ARG A 28 -3.78 7.43 -4.49
N ARG A 29 -3.10 8.50 -4.90
CA ARG A 29 -3.64 9.87 -5.07
C ARG A 29 -3.48 10.32 -6.52
N GLY A 30 -4.33 9.75 -7.37
CA GLY A 30 -4.38 10.05 -8.80
C GLY A 30 -3.33 9.33 -9.65
N ALA A 31 -3.38 9.58 -10.97
CA ALA A 31 -2.57 8.83 -11.93
C ALA A 31 -1.05 9.08 -11.78
N ARG A 32 -0.68 10.29 -11.35
CA ARG A 32 0.71 10.80 -11.28
C ARG A 32 1.22 10.94 -9.84
N ASP A 33 0.72 10.11 -8.92
CA ASP A 33 1.13 10.11 -7.52
C ASP A 33 2.65 9.86 -7.38
N PRO A 34 3.41 10.77 -6.75
CA PRO A 34 4.84 10.56 -6.50
C PRO A 34 5.12 9.47 -5.46
N ALA A 35 4.14 9.08 -4.63
CA ALA A 35 4.32 8.07 -3.60
C ALA A 35 3.80 6.68 -3.98
N PHE A 36 3.13 6.56 -5.14
CA PHE A 36 2.50 5.31 -5.57
C PHE A 36 2.55 5.13 -7.09
N ARG A 37 3.05 4.00 -7.56
CA ARG A 37 3.04 3.63 -8.99
C ARG A 37 2.76 2.15 -9.19
N ILE A 38 2.30 1.84 -10.39
CA ILE A 38 2.17 0.47 -10.87
C ILE A 38 3.07 0.39 -12.11
N ASP A 39 4.01 -0.55 -12.14
CA ASP A 39 4.87 -0.77 -13.32
C ASP A 39 4.14 -1.59 -14.40
N GLU A 40 4.74 -1.71 -15.59
CA GLU A 40 4.15 -2.42 -16.73
C GLU A 40 3.90 -3.91 -16.43
N ALA A 41 4.73 -4.50 -15.56
CA ALA A 41 4.56 -5.87 -15.08
C ALA A 41 3.49 -6.01 -14.00
N GLY A 42 2.84 -4.91 -13.60
CA GLY A 42 1.78 -4.88 -12.59
C GLY A 42 2.27 -4.84 -11.16
N ALA A 43 3.58 -4.68 -10.91
CA ALA A 43 4.09 -4.54 -9.56
C ALA A 43 3.79 -3.15 -9.00
N ILE A 44 3.46 -3.12 -7.71
CA ILE A 44 3.11 -1.89 -7.02
C ILE A 44 4.34 -1.35 -6.32
N TRP A 45 4.68 -0.11 -6.64
CA TRP A 45 5.72 0.67 -5.99
C TRP A 45 5.07 1.68 -5.06
N ARG A 46 5.48 1.67 -3.79
CA ARG A 46 5.01 2.62 -2.78
C ARG A 46 6.20 3.13 -1.97
N THR A 47 6.25 4.43 -1.73
CA THR A 47 7.22 5.03 -0.80
C THR A 47 6.54 5.39 0.52
N SER A 48 7.32 5.42 1.59
CA SER A 48 6.80 5.74 2.93
C SER A 48 7.89 6.28 3.84
N LEU A 49 7.52 7.16 4.76
CA LEU A 49 8.37 7.54 5.89
C LEU A 49 8.03 6.64 7.07
N THR A 50 8.85 5.61 7.25
CA THR A 50 8.71 4.62 8.32
C THR A 50 9.30 5.15 9.63
N PRO A 51 9.08 4.49 10.79
CA PRO A 51 9.77 4.87 12.04
C PRO A 51 11.29 4.79 11.90
N ASP A 52 11.78 3.88 11.06
CA ASP A 52 13.21 3.62 10.84
C ASP A 52 13.78 4.49 9.69
N GLY A 53 12.98 5.42 9.16
CA GLY A 53 13.38 6.34 8.09
C GLY A 53 12.69 6.09 6.75
N PRO A 54 13.14 6.76 5.67
CA PRO A 54 12.51 6.66 4.36
C PRO A 54 12.69 5.27 3.76
N GLY A 55 11.67 4.79 3.05
CA GLY A 55 11.75 3.52 2.34
C GLY A 55 10.92 3.48 1.07
N THR A 56 11.35 2.63 0.15
CA THR A 56 10.60 2.24 -1.06
C THR A 56 10.24 0.77 -0.93
N LEU A 57 8.99 0.43 -1.22
CA LEU A 57 8.46 -0.93 -1.24
C LEU A 57 7.97 -1.25 -2.65
N ARG A 58 8.40 -2.39 -3.19
CA ARG A 58 7.86 -3.01 -4.40
C ARG A 58 7.14 -4.29 -4.03
N VAL A 59 5.87 -4.43 -4.40
CA VAL A 59 5.03 -5.59 -4.11
C VAL A 59 4.54 -6.22 -5.41
N THR A 60 4.69 -7.53 -5.52
CA THR A 60 4.04 -8.37 -6.53
C THR A 60 3.25 -9.46 -5.81
N GLY A 61 2.17 -9.93 -6.42
CA GLY A 61 1.49 -11.11 -5.89
C GLY A 61 0.51 -11.70 -6.89
N GLY A 62 0.19 -12.98 -6.70
CA GLY A 62 -0.71 -13.73 -7.56
C GLY A 62 -1.18 -15.02 -6.91
N PRO A 63 -2.21 -15.67 -7.48
CA PRO A 63 -2.71 -16.94 -6.99
C PRO A 63 -1.63 -18.02 -7.08
N VAL A 64 -1.58 -18.90 -6.08
CA VAL A 64 -0.69 -20.07 -6.12
C VAL A 64 -1.28 -21.12 -7.07
N THR A 65 -0.47 -21.57 -8.02
CA THR A 65 -0.76 -22.73 -8.86
C THR A 65 -0.50 -24.01 -8.06
N GLY A 66 -1.51 -24.88 -7.91
CA GLY A 66 -1.35 -26.17 -7.20
C GLY A 66 -2.50 -26.62 -6.29
N GLY A 67 -3.61 -25.87 -6.24
CA GLY A 67 -4.76 -26.20 -5.39
C GLY A 67 -4.76 -25.43 -4.06
N PRO A 68 -5.85 -25.50 -3.27
CA PRO A 68 -5.93 -24.81 -1.99
C PRO A 68 -4.85 -25.31 -1.03
N VAL A 69 -4.31 -24.41 -0.19
CA VAL A 69 -3.35 -24.80 0.85
C VAL A 69 -4.09 -25.66 1.88
N THR A 70 -3.85 -26.96 1.86
CA THR A 70 -4.34 -27.92 2.86
C THR A 70 -3.36 -27.97 4.03
N GLY A 71 -3.66 -27.26 5.11
CA GLY A 71 -2.89 -27.35 6.36
C GLY A 71 -2.95 -26.08 7.23
N GLY A 72 -3.18 -26.26 8.53
CA GLY A 72 -3.36 -25.19 9.53
C GLY A 72 -4.83 -24.89 9.82
N GLU A 73 -5.14 -24.48 11.05
CA GLU A 73 -6.47 -23.94 11.40
C GLU A 73 -6.72 -22.67 10.58
N LEU A 74 -7.42 -22.81 9.46
CA LEU A 74 -7.91 -21.68 8.69
C LEU A 74 -9.34 -21.37 9.13
N PRO A 75 -9.70 -20.07 9.30
CA PRO A 75 -11.09 -19.70 9.51
C PRO A 75 -11.97 -20.32 8.44
N ALA A 76 -13.14 -20.85 8.81
CA ALA A 76 -14.02 -21.61 7.91
C ALA A 76 -14.29 -20.93 6.56
N ARG A 77 -14.34 -19.59 6.54
CA ARG A 77 -14.54 -18.78 5.31
C ARG A 77 -13.38 -18.87 4.30
N ASN A 78 -12.19 -19.28 4.71
CA ASN A 78 -10.98 -19.37 3.88
C ASN A 78 -10.72 -20.81 3.42
N ALA A 79 -11.42 -21.80 3.99
CA ALA A 79 -11.25 -23.21 3.62
C ALA A 79 -11.58 -23.44 2.13
N GLY A 80 -10.69 -24.14 1.44
CA GLY A 80 -10.85 -24.46 0.01
C GLY A 80 -10.62 -23.29 -0.95
N LYS A 81 -10.26 -22.09 -0.46
CA LYS A 81 -9.94 -20.96 -1.32
C LYS A 81 -8.50 -21.02 -1.84
N ALA A 82 -8.28 -20.42 -3.02
CA ALA A 82 -6.93 -20.28 -3.58
C ALA A 82 -6.07 -19.38 -2.68
N ALA A 83 -4.87 -19.84 -2.37
CA ALA A 83 -3.88 -19.03 -1.67
C ALA A 83 -3.25 -18.00 -2.60
N THR A 84 -2.68 -16.94 -2.02
CA THR A 84 -1.97 -15.89 -2.75
C THR A 84 -0.51 -15.85 -2.32
N ALA A 85 0.42 -15.98 -3.27
CA ALA A 85 1.83 -15.75 -3.02
C ALA A 85 2.14 -14.28 -3.29
N ILE A 86 2.70 -13.60 -2.29
CA ILE A 86 3.13 -12.20 -2.37
C ILE A 86 4.63 -12.12 -2.13
N THR A 87 5.32 -11.34 -2.97
CA THR A 87 6.73 -10.98 -2.79
C THR A 87 6.85 -9.48 -2.61
N ALA A 88 7.58 -9.07 -1.58
CA ALA A 88 7.87 -7.68 -1.27
C ALA A 88 9.37 -7.47 -1.22
N THR A 89 9.86 -6.49 -1.98
CA THR A 89 11.25 -6.04 -1.93
C THR A 89 11.26 -4.58 -1.48
N ALA A 90 12.12 -4.21 -0.54
CA ALA A 90 12.21 -2.86 -0.03
C ALA A 90 13.64 -2.34 0.05
N TRP A 91 13.80 -1.03 -0.05
CA TRP A 91 15.08 -0.31 -0.05
C TRP A 91 15.06 0.88 0.90
N GLY A 92 16.26 1.25 1.37
CA GLY A 92 16.48 2.38 2.28
C GLY A 92 16.40 2.02 3.77
N PRO A 93 16.63 2.99 4.66
CA PRO A 93 16.59 2.77 6.12
C PRO A 93 15.30 2.11 6.62
N GLY A 94 14.16 2.42 6.01
CA GLY A 94 12.86 1.82 6.35
C GLY A 94 12.57 0.45 5.74
N ALA A 95 13.51 -0.18 5.03
CA ALA A 95 13.25 -1.40 4.26
C ALA A 95 12.79 -2.59 5.12
N ALA A 96 13.48 -2.83 6.24
CA ALA A 96 13.17 -3.93 7.14
C ALA A 96 11.75 -3.78 7.72
N TRP A 97 11.39 -2.56 8.15
CA TRP A 97 10.04 -2.26 8.63
C TRP A 97 8.98 -2.52 7.56
N LEU A 98 9.19 -2.03 6.33
CA LEU A 98 8.22 -2.17 5.24
C LEU A 98 7.91 -3.62 4.90
N VAL A 99 8.92 -4.48 4.80
CA VAL A 99 8.68 -5.91 4.54
C VAL A 99 8.09 -6.62 5.76
N ALA A 100 8.44 -6.20 6.98
CA ALA A 100 7.88 -6.76 8.22
C ALA A 100 6.38 -6.46 8.36
N THR A 101 5.94 -5.26 8.00
CA THR A 101 4.53 -4.85 8.11
C THR A 101 3.71 -5.11 6.83
N MET A 102 4.33 -5.58 5.75
CA MET A 102 3.63 -5.82 4.48
C MET A 102 2.39 -6.71 4.59
N PRO A 103 2.38 -7.82 5.36
CA PRO A 103 1.16 -8.60 5.54
C PRO A 103 0.01 -7.78 6.16
N GLU A 104 0.28 -6.95 7.17
CA GLU A 104 -0.74 -6.06 7.76
C GLU A 104 -1.24 -5.01 6.76
N LEU A 105 -0.33 -4.45 5.95
CA LEU A 105 -0.68 -3.52 4.87
C LEU A 105 -1.61 -4.17 3.84
N LEU A 106 -1.49 -5.48 3.62
CA LEU A 106 -2.36 -6.27 2.76
C LEU A 106 -3.55 -6.92 3.50
N GLY A 107 -3.78 -6.53 4.76
CA GLY A 107 -4.95 -6.93 5.54
C GLY A 107 -4.85 -8.32 6.16
N ALA A 108 -3.64 -8.77 6.54
CA ALA A 108 -3.47 -10.02 7.27
C ALA A 108 -4.22 -10.06 8.62
N LEU A 109 -4.52 -8.90 9.18
CA LEU A 109 -5.30 -8.73 10.42
C LEU A 109 -6.79 -8.48 10.14
N ASP A 110 -7.21 -8.45 8.88
CA ASP A 110 -8.61 -8.30 8.52
C ASP A 110 -9.36 -9.63 8.68
N GLU A 111 -10.37 -9.64 9.54
CA GLU A 111 -11.14 -10.83 9.89
C GLU A 111 -12.61 -10.78 9.39
N PRO A 112 -12.89 -10.96 8.09
CA PRO A 112 -14.25 -10.87 7.56
C PRO A 112 -15.24 -11.94 8.02
N SER A 113 -14.89 -12.89 8.90
CA SER A 113 -15.90 -13.78 9.54
C SER A 113 -16.89 -12.97 10.37
N GLY A 114 -16.45 -11.84 10.94
CA GLY A 114 -17.34 -10.92 11.64
C GLY A 114 -18.20 -10.06 10.71
N PHE A 115 -17.95 -10.05 9.40
CA PHE A 115 -18.69 -9.23 8.44
C PHE A 115 -19.90 -9.99 7.88
N SER A 116 -21.06 -9.81 8.52
CA SER A 116 -22.34 -10.39 8.11
C SER A 116 -23.33 -9.28 7.67
N PRO A 117 -23.23 -8.78 6.43
CA PRO A 117 -24.06 -7.67 5.99
C PRO A 117 -25.52 -8.09 5.76
N ALA A 118 -26.46 -7.34 6.35
CA ALA A 118 -27.89 -7.56 6.15
C ALA A 118 -28.37 -7.13 4.74
N HIS A 119 -27.74 -6.12 4.16
CA HIS A 119 -28.15 -5.56 2.87
C HIS A 119 -27.72 -6.44 1.68
N PRO A 120 -28.62 -6.82 0.75
CA PRO A 120 -28.30 -7.73 -0.36
C PRO A 120 -27.13 -7.28 -1.24
N LEU A 121 -27.03 -5.98 -1.54
CA LEU A 121 -25.92 -5.42 -2.33
C LEU A 121 -24.56 -5.66 -1.66
N LEU A 122 -24.46 -5.51 -0.34
CA LEU A 122 -23.21 -5.69 0.39
C LEU A 122 -22.80 -7.17 0.42
N ARG A 123 -23.76 -8.10 0.57
CA ARG A 123 -23.50 -9.54 0.44
C ARG A 123 -22.94 -9.88 -0.93
N GLU A 124 -23.55 -9.32 -1.98
CA GLU A 124 -23.13 -9.58 -3.34
C GLU A 124 -21.76 -8.98 -3.65
N LEU A 125 -21.47 -7.76 -3.20
CA LEU A 125 -20.15 -7.15 -3.33
C LEU A 125 -19.08 -7.95 -2.56
N ALA A 126 -19.37 -8.39 -1.34
CA ALA A 126 -18.46 -9.22 -0.55
C ALA A 126 -18.13 -10.55 -1.24
N ARG A 127 -19.12 -11.14 -1.94
CA ARG A 127 -18.94 -12.37 -2.72
C ARG A 127 -18.09 -12.14 -3.97
N ARG A 128 -18.33 -11.06 -4.72
CA ARG A 128 -17.58 -10.73 -5.95
C ARG A 128 -16.14 -10.31 -5.68
N HIS A 129 -15.90 -9.63 -4.55
CA HIS A 129 -14.59 -9.08 -4.18
C HIS A 129 -13.97 -9.85 -3.02
N GLU A 130 -14.01 -11.18 -3.11
CA GLU A 130 -13.56 -12.07 -2.02
C GLU A 130 -12.07 -12.00 -1.69
N GLY A 131 -11.25 -11.44 -2.59
CA GLY A 131 -9.84 -11.13 -2.36
C GLY A 131 -9.59 -9.76 -1.73
N PHE A 132 -10.62 -8.91 -1.62
CA PHE A 132 -10.47 -7.58 -1.03
C PHE A 132 -10.30 -7.69 0.49
N ARG A 133 -9.36 -6.90 1.03
CA ARG A 133 -9.02 -6.85 2.45
C ARG A 133 -8.88 -5.41 2.90
N ILE A 134 -9.17 -5.14 4.17
CA ILE A 134 -8.89 -3.84 4.78
C ILE A 134 -7.46 -3.86 5.33
N GLY A 135 -6.57 -3.17 4.64
CA GLY A 135 -5.17 -3.04 5.01
C GLY A 135 -4.90 -2.02 6.11
N ARG A 136 -3.79 -2.21 6.83
CA ARG A 136 -3.29 -1.28 7.84
C ARG A 136 -1.90 -0.80 7.44
N SER A 137 -1.78 0.47 7.03
CA SER A 137 -0.47 1.06 6.71
C SER A 137 0.37 1.37 7.95
N GLY A 138 -0.27 1.54 9.11
CA GLY A 138 0.39 2.01 10.34
C GLY A 138 0.93 3.45 10.23
N ARG A 139 0.63 4.19 9.16
CA ARG A 139 1.13 5.56 8.89
C ARG A 139 -0.02 6.57 8.93
N VAL A 140 -0.29 7.12 10.10
CA VAL A 140 -1.43 8.03 10.32
C VAL A 140 -1.27 9.33 9.52
N LEU A 141 -0.10 9.98 9.58
CA LEU A 141 0.10 11.27 8.92
C LEU A 141 0.01 11.15 7.39
N GLU A 142 0.52 10.05 6.82
CA GLU A 142 0.41 9.75 5.38
C GLU A 142 -1.05 9.56 4.92
N ALA A 143 -1.95 9.14 5.81
CA ALA A 143 -3.37 9.02 5.53
C ALA A 143 -4.14 10.33 5.81
N LEU A 144 -3.76 11.05 6.88
CA LEU A 144 -4.45 12.24 7.36
C LEU A 144 -4.27 13.44 6.42
N VAL A 145 -3.04 13.75 6.00
CA VAL A 145 -2.77 14.91 5.14
C VAL A 145 -3.58 14.88 3.84
N PRO A 146 -3.58 13.79 3.04
CA PRO A 146 -4.40 13.78 1.84
C PRO A 146 -5.90 13.78 2.15
N ALA A 147 -6.35 13.17 3.26
CA ALA A 147 -7.76 13.24 3.66
C ALA A 147 -8.22 14.68 3.93
N VAL A 148 -7.37 15.52 4.55
CA VAL A 148 -7.64 16.95 4.76
C VAL A 148 -7.67 17.71 3.43
N LEU A 149 -6.71 17.43 2.52
CA LEU A 149 -6.69 18.03 1.19
C LEU A 149 -7.98 17.72 0.39
N GLU A 150 -8.43 16.46 0.45
CA GLU A 150 -9.60 15.98 -0.29
C GLU A 150 -10.94 16.49 0.26
N GLN A 151 -11.00 17.01 1.49
CA GLN A 151 -12.23 17.56 2.08
C GLN A 151 -12.65 18.92 1.51
N LYS A 152 -11.70 19.68 0.95
CA LYS A 152 -11.92 21.10 0.64
C LYS A 152 -12.14 21.39 -0.84
N VAL A 153 -11.69 20.50 -1.72
CA VAL A 153 -11.66 20.71 -3.18
C VAL A 153 -12.06 19.44 -3.93
N VAL A 154 -12.29 19.56 -5.24
CA VAL A 154 -12.58 18.40 -6.09
C VAL A 154 -11.36 17.46 -6.10
N GLY A 155 -11.57 16.14 -6.09
CA GLY A 155 -10.49 15.16 -5.94
C GLY A 155 -9.31 15.32 -6.90
N ALA A 156 -9.55 15.77 -8.14
CA ALA A 156 -8.49 16.04 -9.10
C ALA A 156 -7.56 17.20 -8.67
N GLU A 157 -8.10 18.24 -8.05
CA GLU A 157 -7.33 19.38 -7.52
C GLU A 157 -6.54 18.96 -6.28
N ALA A 158 -7.16 18.18 -5.38
CA ALA A 158 -6.48 17.63 -4.21
C ALA A 158 -5.28 16.76 -4.61
N TRP A 159 -5.43 15.90 -5.63
CA TRP A 159 -4.33 15.07 -6.13
C TRP A 159 -3.24 15.89 -6.82
N ARG A 160 -3.60 17.00 -7.48
CA ARG A 160 -2.62 17.94 -8.04
C ARG A 160 -1.80 18.59 -6.93
N ALA A 161 -2.46 19.12 -5.90
CA ALA A 161 -1.79 19.73 -4.74
C ALA A 161 -0.89 18.70 -4.02
N TRP A 162 -1.40 17.50 -3.75
CA TRP A 162 -0.62 16.38 -3.21
C TRP A 162 0.66 16.11 -4.01
N ARG A 163 0.53 16.01 -5.33
CA ARG A 163 1.68 15.78 -6.22
C ARG A 163 2.71 16.91 -6.12
N LEU A 164 2.28 18.17 -6.14
CA LEU A 164 3.19 19.33 -6.07
C LEU A 164 3.92 19.38 -4.72
N LEU A 165 3.19 19.18 -3.63
CA LEU A 165 3.74 19.14 -2.27
C LEU A 165 4.81 18.04 -2.13
N LEU A 166 4.52 16.82 -2.57
CA LEU A 166 5.51 15.74 -2.53
C LEU A 166 6.71 15.98 -3.43
N LEU A 167 6.51 16.56 -4.63
CA LEU A 167 7.64 16.85 -5.53
C LEU A 167 8.58 17.91 -4.95
N ARG A 168 8.04 18.88 -4.21
CA ARG A 168 8.78 20.00 -3.63
C ARG A 168 9.39 19.69 -2.27
N PHE A 169 8.64 19.02 -1.39
CA PHE A 169 9.02 18.83 0.01
C PHE A 169 9.26 17.37 0.39
N GLY A 170 8.92 16.43 -0.48
CA GLY A 170 9.16 15.00 -0.26
C GLY A 170 10.63 14.64 -0.40
N LEU A 171 11.05 13.61 0.33
CA LEU A 171 12.43 13.11 0.28
C LEU A 171 12.65 12.28 -1.00
N ALA A 172 13.91 12.12 -1.41
CA ALA A 172 14.25 11.20 -2.48
C ALA A 172 13.85 9.76 -2.12
N ALA A 173 13.25 9.04 -3.07
CA ALA A 173 12.89 7.64 -2.88
C ALA A 173 14.15 6.76 -2.88
N PRO A 174 14.39 5.95 -1.83
CA PRO A 174 15.55 5.05 -1.80
C PRO A 174 15.48 3.94 -2.86
N GLY A 175 16.64 3.45 -3.29
CA GLY A 175 16.75 2.30 -4.19
C GLY A 175 16.39 2.61 -5.64
N PRO A 176 16.10 1.58 -6.46
CA PRO A 176 15.78 1.71 -7.89
C PRO A 176 14.33 2.16 -8.11
N ALA A 177 13.79 3.00 -7.23
CA ALA A 177 12.43 3.51 -7.35
C ALA A 177 12.24 4.21 -8.71
N PRO A 178 11.09 4.01 -9.39
CA PRO A 178 10.78 4.72 -10.62
C PRO A 178 11.03 6.23 -10.53
N ALA A 179 11.59 6.80 -11.60
CA ALA A 179 12.05 8.19 -11.62
C ALA A 179 10.97 9.19 -11.20
N GLY A 180 11.29 10.08 -10.26
CA GLY A 180 10.36 11.09 -9.75
C GLY A 180 9.44 10.62 -8.62
N MET A 181 9.61 9.40 -8.11
CA MET A 181 8.99 9.04 -6.85
C MET A 181 9.58 9.84 -5.67
N ARG A 182 8.77 10.08 -4.66
CA ARG A 182 9.10 10.87 -3.47
C ARG A 182 8.55 10.20 -2.22
N VAL A 183 9.33 10.24 -1.15
CA VAL A 183 8.88 9.78 0.17
C VAL A 183 8.16 10.93 0.87
N PHE A 184 7.13 10.59 1.63
CA PHE A 184 6.38 11.53 2.46
C PHE A 184 7.31 12.36 3.37
N PRO A 185 7.14 13.70 3.47
CA PRO A 185 7.94 14.55 4.32
C PRO A 185 7.78 14.25 5.82
N PRO A 186 8.80 14.52 6.65
CA PRO A 186 8.67 14.51 8.11
C PRO A 186 7.60 15.49 8.61
N ALA A 187 7.03 15.20 9.78
CA ALA A 187 6.00 16.04 10.40
C ALA A 187 6.46 17.50 10.61
N ALA A 188 7.73 17.71 10.98
CA ALA A 188 8.31 19.04 11.13
C ALA A 188 8.31 19.85 9.83
N THR A 189 8.51 19.18 8.67
CA THR A 189 8.44 19.82 7.36
C THR A 189 7.01 20.25 7.06
N TRP A 190 6.02 19.40 7.35
CA TRP A 190 4.60 19.75 7.17
C TRP A 190 4.18 20.94 8.04
N ALA A 191 4.61 20.97 9.30
CA ALA A 191 4.31 22.06 10.23
C ALA A 191 4.95 23.40 9.81
N ALA A 192 6.05 23.36 9.07
CA ALA A 192 6.76 24.54 8.59
C ALA A 192 6.23 25.06 7.24
N LEU A 193 5.29 24.36 6.58
CA LEU A 193 4.77 24.79 5.29
C LEU A 193 3.92 26.06 5.45
N PRO A 194 4.26 27.14 4.74
CA PRO A 194 3.38 28.30 4.69
C PRO A 194 2.00 27.94 4.14
N SER A 195 0.95 28.59 4.64
CA SER A 195 -0.44 28.27 4.28
C SER A 195 -0.72 28.34 2.77
N TRP A 196 -0.01 29.20 2.04
CA TRP A 196 -0.17 29.33 0.58
C TRP A 196 0.42 28.18 -0.24
N GLU A 197 1.27 27.32 0.34
CA GLU A 197 1.78 26.13 -0.36
C GLU A 197 0.71 25.03 -0.51
N TRP A 198 -0.41 25.16 0.22
CA TRP A 198 -1.52 24.21 0.23
C TRP A 198 -2.59 24.52 -0.84
N HIS A 199 -2.48 25.65 -1.55
CA HIS A 199 -3.44 26.17 -2.52
C HIS A 199 -2.81 26.32 -3.91
#